data_AF-J5E828-F1
#
_entry.id   AF-J5E828-F1
#
_cell.length_a   1.000
_cell.length_b   1.000
_cell.length_c   1.000
_cell.angle_alpha   90.00
_cell.angle_beta   90.00
_cell.angle_gamma   90.00
#
_symmetry.space_group_name_H-M   'P 1'
#
loop_
_entity.id
_entity.type
_entity.pdbx_description
1 polymer ?
#
loop_
_entity_poly.entity_id
_entity_poly.type
_entity_poly.pdbx_seq_one_letter_code
_entity_poly.pdbx_strand_id
1 'polypeptide(L)'
;MSRIGKQPVPVPSGVDVTIDGQKVSVKGPKGALDLTVAEPITVSRNDDGAIVVARPNDERRNRSLHGLSRTLVSNLVTGVTQGYTTKMEIFGVGYRVQLKGSNLEFALGYSHPVVIEAPDGITFAVQSPTKFSITGIDKQKVGQISANIRRLRRPDPYKGKGVRYEGEQIRRKVGKTGK
;
A
#
# COMPACT_ATOMS: atom_id res chain seq x y z
N MET A 1 -8.88 17.44 18.01
CA MET A 1 -7.56 16.83 18.33
C MET A 1 -7.41 15.54 17.54
N SER A 2 -6.26 15.29 16.90
CA SER A 2 -6.00 13.97 16.30
C SER A 2 -5.80 12.94 17.42
N ARG A 3 -6.74 12.00 17.57
CA ARG A 3 -6.66 10.92 18.57
C ARG A 3 -5.53 9.93 18.26
N ILE A 4 -5.20 9.81 16.98
CA ILE A 4 -4.21 8.84 16.44
C ILE A 4 -2.78 9.23 16.83
N GLY A 5 -2.42 10.52 16.79
CA GLY A 5 -1.07 10.97 17.11
C GLY A 5 -0.65 10.73 18.56
N LYS A 6 -1.61 10.64 19.48
CA LYS A 6 -1.35 10.37 20.91
C LYS A 6 -1.07 8.90 21.22
N GLN A 7 -1.41 8.00 20.30
CA GLN A 7 -1.23 6.56 20.51
C GLN A 7 0.21 6.19 20.15
N PRO A 8 1.02 5.69 21.11
CA PRO A 8 2.34 5.17 20.81
C PRO A 8 2.28 4.06 19.76
N VAL A 9 3.37 3.90 19.01
CA VAL A 9 3.53 2.80 18.05
C VAL A 9 4.31 1.69 18.73
N PRO A 10 3.69 0.51 18.99
CA PRO A 10 4.40 -0.62 19.58
C PRO A 10 5.45 -1.13 18.60
N VAL A 11 6.62 -1.48 19.11
CA VAL A 11 7.72 -2.09 18.34
C VAL A 11 7.80 -3.55 18.74
N PRO A 12 7.41 -4.50 17.86
CA PRO A 12 7.53 -5.93 18.14
C PRO A 12 8.99 -6.35 18.33
N SER A 13 9.20 -7.47 19.03
CA SER A 13 10.53 -8.07 19.14
C SER A 13 11.08 -8.43 17.75
N GLY A 14 12.38 -8.22 17.56
CA GLY A 14 13.05 -8.44 16.26
C GLY A 14 12.88 -7.31 15.25
N VAL A 15 12.38 -6.14 15.68
CA VAL A 15 12.39 -4.90 14.89
C VAL A 15 13.31 -3.89 15.56
N ASP A 16 14.32 -3.45 14.82
CA ASP A 16 15.24 -2.41 15.23
C ASP A 16 14.81 -1.07 14.65
N VAL A 17 14.66 -0.07 15.51
CA VAL A 17 14.28 1.29 15.12
C VAL A 17 15.41 2.21 15.53
N THR A 18 16.00 2.90 14.54
CA THR A 18 16.98 3.95 14.76
C THR A 18 16.35 5.31 14.46
N ILE A 19 16.53 6.24 15.40
CA ILE A 19 15.99 7.60 15.30
C ILE A 19 17.19 8.55 15.31
N ASP A 20 17.42 9.23 14.20
CA ASP A 20 18.48 10.23 14.02
C ASP A 20 17.83 11.57 13.67
N GLY A 21 17.55 12.37 14.69
CA GLY A 21 16.80 13.62 14.58
C GLY A 21 15.40 13.39 13.98
N GLN A 22 15.25 13.70 12.69
CA GLN A 22 14.01 13.51 11.93
C GLN A 22 13.99 12.25 11.08
N LYS A 23 15.14 11.60 10.89
CA LYS A 23 15.24 10.37 10.10
C LYS A 23 14.95 9.18 11.00
N VAL A 24 13.91 8.44 10.66
CA VAL A 24 13.52 7.19 11.32
C VAL A 24 13.84 6.04 10.36
N SER A 25 14.73 5.15 10.77
CA SER A 25 15.00 3.92 10.01
C SER A 25 14.51 2.72 10.81
N VAL A 26 13.83 1.81 10.13
CA VAL A 26 13.22 0.63 10.73
C VAL A 26 13.74 -0.60 9.97
N LYS A 27 14.36 -1.52 10.71
CA LYS A 27 14.87 -2.79 10.19
C LYS A 27 14.12 -3.94 10.85
N GLY A 28 13.72 -4.91 10.07
CA GLY A 28 13.01 -6.09 10.55
C GLY A 28 13.26 -7.31 9.66
N PRO A 29 12.52 -8.41 9.88
CA PRO A 29 12.75 -9.67 9.19
C PRO A 29 12.54 -9.60 7.67
N LYS A 30 11.68 -8.68 7.18
CA LYS A 30 11.41 -8.54 5.74
C LYS A 30 12.30 -7.54 5.02
N GLY A 31 13.17 -6.82 5.73
CA GLY A 31 14.06 -5.81 5.15
C GLY A 31 14.17 -4.55 6.00
N ALA A 32 14.58 -3.45 5.38
CA ALA A 32 14.72 -2.15 6.01
C ALA A 32 13.97 -1.09 5.22
N LEU A 33 13.42 -0.11 5.95
CA LEU A 33 12.79 1.08 5.38
C LEU A 33 13.21 2.31 6.18
N ASP A 34 13.25 3.45 5.52
CA ASP A 34 13.54 4.74 6.13
C ASP A 34 12.48 5.79 5.77
N LEU A 35 12.33 6.76 6.66
CA LEU A 35 11.42 7.89 6.51
C LEU A 35 12.01 9.11 7.19
N THR A 36 11.96 10.24 6.49
CA THR A 36 12.21 11.55 7.09
C THR A 36 10.89 12.17 7.52
N VAL A 37 10.74 12.39 8.83
CA VAL A 37 9.59 13.07 9.42
C VAL A 37 9.70 14.57 9.15
N ALA A 38 8.57 15.27 9.08
CA ALA A 38 8.53 16.71 8.82
C ALA A 38 8.67 17.54 10.11
N GLU A 39 9.41 18.64 10.02
CA GLU A 39 9.44 19.67 11.07
C GLU A 39 8.04 20.29 11.27
N PRO A 40 7.65 20.60 12.52
CA PRO A 40 8.43 20.57 13.76
C PRO A 40 8.12 19.35 14.65
N ILE A 41 7.73 18.21 14.06
CA ILE A 41 7.34 17.02 14.81
C ILE A 41 8.58 16.28 15.31
N THR A 42 8.60 15.90 16.59
CA THR A 42 9.68 15.12 17.19
C THR A 42 9.26 13.67 17.35
N VAL A 43 10.22 12.76 17.15
CA VAL A 43 10.02 11.32 17.34
C VAL A 43 11.02 10.84 18.38
N SER A 44 10.55 10.10 19.37
CA SER A 44 11.37 9.53 20.44
C SER A 44 10.90 8.13 20.80
N ARG A 45 11.72 7.40 21.54
CA ARG A 45 11.37 6.11 22.13
C ARG A 45 11.02 6.32 23.60
N ASN A 46 9.93 5.73 24.07
CA ASN A 46 9.57 5.76 25.50
C ASN A 46 10.24 4.60 26.27
N ASP A 47 10.07 4.60 27.59
CA ASP A 47 10.64 3.60 28.50
C ASP A 47 10.14 2.18 28.21
N ASP A 48 8.90 2.05 27.70
CA ASP A 48 8.31 0.77 27.27
C ASP A 48 8.84 0.27 25.90
N GLY A 49 9.75 1.02 25.28
CA GLY A 49 10.34 0.68 23.97
C GLY A 49 9.45 0.99 22.76
N ALA A 50 8.29 1.62 22.94
CA ALA A 50 7.40 2.09 21.90
C ALA A 50 7.84 3.45 21.33
N ILE A 51 7.44 3.75 20.09
CA ILE A 51 7.75 5.02 19.45
C ILE A 51 6.64 6.03 19.78
N VAL A 52 7.05 7.18 20.30
CA VAL A 52 6.19 8.32 20.60
C VAL A 52 6.49 9.44 19.63
N VAL A 53 5.43 10.05 19.12
CA VAL A 53 5.51 11.22 18.25
C VAL A 53 4.94 12.41 19.04
N ALA A 54 5.72 13.46 19.19
CA ALA A 54 5.34 14.67 19.91
C ALA A 54 5.27 15.88 18.97
N ARG A 55 4.39 16.83 19.33
CA ARG A 55 4.24 18.10 18.63
C ARG A 55 4.54 19.25 19.59
N PRO A 56 5.10 20.37 19.12
CA PRO A 56 5.46 21.49 19.99
C PRO A 56 4.24 22.30 20.47
N ASN A 57 3.19 22.40 19.65
CA ASN A 57 2.00 23.18 19.97
C ASN A 57 0.74 22.67 19.25
N ASP A 58 -0.40 23.32 19.51
CA ASP A 58 -1.72 22.96 18.97
C ASP A 58 -2.14 23.73 17.72
N GLU A 59 -1.19 24.35 17.02
CA GLU A 59 -1.45 24.99 15.74
C GLU A 59 -2.01 24.00 14.71
N ARG A 60 -2.75 24.53 13.74
CA ARG A 60 -3.41 23.70 12.71
C ARG A 60 -2.42 22.81 11.96
N ARG A 61 -1.27 23.35 11.55
CA ARG A 61 -0.24 22.61 10.79
C ARG A 61 0.32 21.44 11.63
N ASN A 62 0.70 21.71 12.87
CA ASN A 62 1.31 20.72 13.76
C ASN A 62 0.32 19.61 14.13
N ARG A 63 -0.95 19.94 14.33
CA ARG A 63 -2.01 18.94 14.56
C ARG A 63 -2.21 18.01 13.35
N SER A 64 -2.14 18.53 12.13
CA SER A 64 -2.24 17.73 10.90
C SER A 64 -1.03 16.82 10.70
N LEU A 65 0.18 17.34 10.90
CA LEU A 65 1.42 16.58 10.75
C LEU A 65 1.56 15.48 11.81
N HIS A 66 1.14 15.73 13.06
CA HIS A 66 1.28 14.77 14.16
C HIS A 66 0.64 13.41 13.87
N GLY A 67 -0.59 13.40 13.36
CA GLY A 67 -1.29 12.16 13.00
C GLY A 67 -0.68 11.46 11.78
N LEU A 68 -0.22 12.24 10.80
CA LEU A 68 0.46 11.74 9.60
C LEU A 68 1.77 11.03 9.97
N SER A 69 2.66 11.71 10.70
CA SER A 69 3.98 11.19 11.07
C SER A 69 3.86 9.89 11.87
N ARG A 70 2.95 9.84 12.85
CA ARG A 70 2.66 8.61 13.62
C ARG A 70 2.23 7.47 12.71
N THR A 71 1.33 7.75 11.76
CA THR A 71 0.80 6.73 10.84
C THR A 71 1.89 6.21 9.88
N LEU A 72 2.75 7.09 9.37
CA LEU A 72 3.85 6.69 8.51
C LEU A 72 4.84 5.79 9.26
N VAL A 73 5.27 6.18 10.46
CA VAL A 73 6.13 5.34 11.31
C VAL A 73 5.49 3.99 11.63
N SER A 74 4.20 3.98 11.98
CA SER A 74 3.46 2.73 12.21
C SER A 74 3.44 1.83 10.98
N ASN A 75 3.28 2.39 9.77
CA ASN A 75 3.29 1.62 8.54
C ASN A 75 4.67 1.02 8.26
N LEU A 76 5.77 1.71 8.60
CA LEU A 76 7.12 1.15 8.47
C LEU A 76 7.27 -0.12 9.30
N VAL A 77 6.89 -0.06 10.58
CA VAL A 77 6.98 -1.20 11.51
C VAL A 77 6.14 -2.38 11.02
N THR A 78 4.89 -2.14 10.62
CA THR A 78 4.03 -3.18 10.05
C THR A 78 4.60 -3.74 8.73
N GLY A 79 5.18 -2.88 7.89
CA GLY A 79 5.78 -3.26 6.61
C GLY A 79 6.95 -4.22 6.75
N VAL A 80 7.91 -3.93 7.65
CA VAL A 80 9.09 -4.80 7.85
C VAL A 80 8.79 -6.08 8.64
N THR A 81 7.66 -6.13 9.35
CA THR A 81 7.23 -7.30 10.14
C THR A 81 6.30 -8.21 9.35
N GLN A 82 5.12 -7.70 8.99
CA GLN A 82 4.05 -8.45 8.34
C GLN A 82 4.07 -8.27 6.83
N GLY A 83 4.58 -7.14 6.33
CA GLY A 83 4.47 -6.77 4.92
C GLY A 83 3.05 -6.43 4.51
N TYR A 84 2.90 -5.99 3.27
CA TYR A 84 1.62 -5.63 2.68
C TYR A 84 1.33 -6.51 1.48
N THR A 85 0.11 -7.04 1.42
CA THR A 85 -0.39 -7.80 0.27
C THR A 85 -1.68 -7.17 -0.20
N THR A 86 -1.73 -6.81 -1.48
CA THR A 86 -2.97 -6.38 -2.15
C THR A 86 -3.41 -7.48 -3.09
N LYS A 87 -4.58 -8.05 -2.85
CA LYS A 87 -5.20 -9.04 -3.72
C LYS A 87 -6.06 -8.35 -4.76
N MET A 88 -5.94 -8.81 -6.01
CA MET A 88 -6.62 -8.23 -7.16
C MET A 88 -7.26 -9.33 -8.00
N GLU A 89 -8.36 -8.98 -8.65
CA GLU A 89 -9.12 -9.88 -9.51
C GLU A 89 -9.36 -9.25 -10.89
N ILE A 90 -9.44 -10.10 -11.90
CA ILE A 90 -9.73 -9.72 -13.27
C ILE A 90 -11.07 -10.33 -13.67
N PHE A 91 -11.95 -9.48 -14.20
CA PHE A 91 -13.25 -9.87 -14.70
C PHE A 91 -13.33 -9.57 -16.19
N GLY A 92 -13.74 -10.57 -16.97
CA GLY A 92 -13.88 -10.44 -18.42
C GLY A 92 -13.65 -11.77 -19.14
N VAL A 93 -14.34 -11.96 -20.25
CA VAL A 93 -14.11 -13.12 -21.12
C VAL A 93 -12.81 -12.88 -21.89
N GLY A 94 -11.91 -13.87 -21.88
CA GLY A 94 -10.60 -13.79 -22.51
C GLY A 94 -9.58 -12.92 -21.76
N TYR A 95 -9.95 -12.38 -20.59
CA TYR A 95 -9.04 -11.59 -19.79
C TYR A 95 -8.22 -12.50 -18.88
N ARG A 96 -6.90 -12.35 -18.91
CA ARG A 96 -5.99 -13.14 -18.07
C ARG A 96 -4.74 -12.37 -17.71
N VAL A 97 -4.15 -12.76 -16.60
CA VAL A 97 -2.80 -12.37 -16.17
C VAL A 97 -1.91 -13.59 -16.08
N GLN A 98 -0.65 -13.43 -16.45
CA GLN A 98 0.38 -14.44 -16.28
C GLN A 98 1.68 -13.82 -15.77
N LEU A 99 2.42 -14.59 -15.00
CA LEU A 99 3.74 -14.20 -14.52
C LEU A 99 4.79 -14.57 -15.58
N LYS A 100 5.59 -13.61 -16.02
CA LYS A 100 6.73 -13.79 -16.93
C LYS A 100 8.01 -13.42 -16.20
N GLY A 101 8.68 -14.41 -15.62
CA GLY A 101 9.81 -14.17 -14.73
C GLY A 101 9.36 -13.40 -13.49
N SER A 102 9.87 -12.18 -13.30
CA SER A 102 9.43 -11.24 -12.26
C SER A 102 8.28 -10.32 -12.69
N ASN A 103 8.00 -10.22 -13.99
CA ASN A 103 7.06 -9.25 -14.55
C ASN A 103 5.66 -9.86 -14.70
N LEU A 104 4.62 -9.02 -14.67
CA LEU A 104 3.26 -9.43 -14.98
C LEU A 104 2.91 -9.10 -16.43
N GLU A 105 2.32 -10.05 -17.13
CA GLU A 105 1.76 -9.83 -18.45
C GLU A 105 0.24 -9.97 -18.43
N PHE A 106 -0.44 -8.97 -18.98
CA PHE A 106 -1.88 -8.85 -19.01
C PHE A 106 -2.41 -8.95 -20.43
N ALA A 107 -3.41 -9.81 -20.63
CA ALA A 107 -4.27 -9.82 -21.79
C ALA A 107 -5.64 -9.27 -21.37
N LEU A 108 -5.94 -8.02 -21.72
CA LEU A 108 -7.16 -7.30 -21.32
C LEU A 108 -7.99 -6.83 -22.52
N GLY A 109 -7.89 -7.53 -23.65
CA GLY A 109 -8.57 -7.18 -24.90
C GLY A 109 -7.91 -6.05 -25.70
N TYR A 110 -6.65 -5.73 -25.41
CA TYR A 110 -5.79 -4.91 -26.27
C TYR A 110 -5.20 -5.77 -27.40
N SER A 111 -4.80 -5.14 -28.51
CA SER A 111 -4.20 -5.84 -29.65
C SER A 111 -2.82 -6.45 -29.34
N HIS A 112 -2.14 -5.95 -28.30
CA HIS A 112 -0.87 -6.46 -27.80
C HIS A 112 -0.98 -6.71 -26.28
N PRO A 113 -0.20 -7.66 -25.72
CA PRO A 113 -0.14 -7.86 -24.29
C PRO A 113 0.49 -6.65 -23.59
N VAL A 114 0.03 -6.36 -22.38
CA VAL A 114 0.59 -5.28 -21.56
C VAL A 114 1.47 -5.89 -20.47
N VAL A 115 2.76 -5.54 -20.48
CA VAL A 115 3.72 -6.00 -19.48
C VAL A 115 3.90 -4.92 -18.41
N ILE A 116 3.89 -5.33 -17.14
CA ILE A 116 4.21 -4.51 -15.98
C ILE A 116 5.43 -5.08 -15.30
N GLU A 117 6.47 -4.26 -15.24
CA GLU A 117 7.72 -4.59 -14.57
C GLU A 117 7.57 -4.48 -13.05
N ALA A 118 8.20 -5.40 -12.32
CA ALA A 118 8.23 -5.36 -10.87
C ALA A 118 9.26 -4.33 -10.41
N PRO A 119 8.86 -3.23 -9.74
CA PRO A 119 9.82 -2.30 -9.16
C PRO A 119 10.46 -2.90 -7.90
N ASP A 120 11.57 -2.31 -7.48
CA ASP A 120 12.34 -2.80 -6.32
C ASP A 120 11.49 -2.92 -5.05
N GLY A 121 11.56 -4.10 -4.44
CA GLY A 121 10.85 -4.42 -3.20
C GLY A 121 9.38 -4.82 -3.39
N ILE A 122 8.92 -5.00 -4.63
CA ILE A 122 7.60 -5.54 -4.97
C ILE A 122 7.74 -6.94 -5.60
N THR A 123 6.90 -7.85 -5.16
CA THR A 123 6.76 -9.19 -5.72
C THR A 123 5.33 -9.44 -6.16
N PHE A 124 5.18 -10.18 -7.27
CA PHE A 124 3.89 -10.56 -7.80
C PHE A 124 3.69 -12.08 -7.64
N ALA A 125 2.46 -12.47 -7.31
CA ALA A 125 2.05 -13.87 -7.30
C ALA A 125 0.72 -14.03 -8.04
N VAL A 126 0.65 -14.99 -8.96
CA VAL A 126 -0.57 -15.31 -9.72
C VAL A 126 -1.11 -16.63 -9.21
N GLN A 127 -2.30 -16.61 -8.61
CA GLN A 127 -2.97 -17.81 -8.09
C GLN A 127 -3.82 -18.50 -9.16
N SER A 128 -4.47 -17.69 -10.00
CA SER A 128 -5.22 -18.15 -11.15
C SER A 128 -5.11 -17.12 -12.27
N PRO A 129 -5.48 -17.46 -13.51
CA PRO A 129 -5.48 -16.50 -14.61
C PRO A 129 -6.33 -15.23 -14.35
N THR A 130 -7.23 -15.28 -13.36
CA THR A 130 -8.11 -14.17 -12.96
C THR A 130 -7.80 -13.61 -11.58
N LYS A 131 -6.89 -14.22 -10.80
CA LYS A 131 -6.57 -13.79 -9.43
C LYS A 131 -5.06 -13.69 -9.22
N PHE A 132 -4.62 -12.53 -8.77
CA PHE A 132 -3.21 -12.26 -8.51
C PHE A 132 -3.07 -11.35 -7.28
N SER A 133 -1.87 -11.32 -6.71
CA SER A 133 -1.55 -10.51 -5.55
C SER A 133 -0.23 -9.78 -5.73
N ILE A 134 -0.17 -8.58 -5.17
CA ILE A 134 1.00 -7.71 -5.16
C ILE A 134 1.47 -7.63 -3.71
N THR A 135 2.69 -8.04 -3.45
CA THR A 135 3.28 -8.05 -2.10
C THR A 135 4.48 -7.13 -2.04
N GLY A 136 4.68 -6.46 -0.91
CA GLY A 136 5.86 -5.62 -0.67
C GLY A 136 5.95 -5.15 0.77
N ILE A 137 7.07 -4.53 1.12
CA ILE A 137 7.28 -3.98 2.47
C ILE A 137 6.74 -2.56 2.63
N ASP A 138 6.72 -1.77 1.55
CA ASP A 138 6.26 -0.38 1.57
C ASP A 138 4.81 -0.29 1.07
N LYS A 139 3.92 0.17 1.95
CA LYS A 139 2.50 0.37 1.65
C LYS A 139 2.27 1.34 0.49
N GLN A 140 3.10 2.37 0.36
CA GLN A 140 2.98 3.38 -0.71
C GLN A 140 3.27 2.74 -2.07
N LYS A 141 4.39 2.04 -2.19
CA LYS A 141 4.77 1.34 -3.44
C LYS A 141 3.74 0.27 -3.83
N VAL A 142 3.31 -0.56 -2.87
CA VAL A 142 2.28 -1.58 -3.10
C VAL A 142 0.98 -0.94 -3.59
N GLY A 143 0.52 0.13 -2.94
CA GLY A 143 -0.69 0.85 -3.33
C GLY A 143 -0.57 1.50 -4.72
N GLN A 144 0.57 2.11 -5.02
CA GLN A 144 0.83 2.78 -6.28
C GLN A 144 0.81 1.80 -7.47
N ILE A 145 1.50 0.67 -7.34
CA ILE A 145 1.51 -0.37 -8.39
C ILE A 145 0.13 -0.98 -8.56
N SER A 146 -0.58 -1.26 -7.47
CA SER A 146 -1.96 -1.75 -7.54
C SER A 146 -2.89 -0.76 -8.27
N ALA A 147 -2.73 0.54 -8.02
CA ALA A 147 -3.50 1.58 -8.70
C ALA A 147 -3.14 1.69 -10.19
N ASN A 148 -1.86 1.57 -10.54
CA ASN A 148 -1.39 1.57 -11.93
C ASN A 148 -1.98 0.37 -12.69
N ILE A 149 -1.96 -0.83 -12.10
CA ILE A 149 -2.54 -2.04 -12.67
C ILE A 149 -4.06 -1.87 -12.87
N ARG A 150 -4.78 -1.35 -11.87
CA ARG A 150 -6.23 -1.07 -11.98
C ARG A 150 -6.55 -0.08 -13.12
N ARG A 151 -5.66 0.87 -13.39
CA ARG A 151 -5.85 1.85 -14.48
C ARG A 151 -5.75 1.22 -15.87
N LEU A 152 -5.07 0.09 -16.04
CA LEU A 152 -4.95 -0.59 -17.33
C LEU A 152 -6.31 -0.86 -17.97
N ARG A 153 -7.25 -1.37 -17.19
CA ARG A 153 -8.63 -1.54 -17.63
C ARG A 153 -9.56 -1.34 -16.44
N ARG A 154 -10.03 -0.11 -16.29
CA ARG A 154 -10.97 0.25 -15.22
C ARG A 154 -12.25 -0.58 -15.33
N PRO A 155 -12.81 -1.07 -14.21
CA PRO A 155 -14.05 -1.81 -14.24
C PRO A 155 -15.18 -1.00 -14.85
N ASP A 156 -15.85 -1.54 -15.86
CA ASP A 156 -16.94 -0.84 -16.51
C ASP A 156 -18.24 -0.90 -15.67
N PRO A 157 -19.07 0.16 -15.69
CA PRO A 157 -20.27 0.22 -14.86
C PRO A 157 -21.41 -0.68 -15.37
N TYR A 158 -21.30 -1.35 -16.51
CA TYR A 158 -22.38 -2.18 -17.05
C TYR A 158 -22.11 -3.67 -16.82
N LYS A 159 -21.01 -4.19 -17.36
CA LYS A 159 -20.61 -5.61 -17.28
C LYS A 159 -19.58 -5.88 -16.19
N GLY A 160 -18.96 -4.85 -15.60
CA GLY A 160 -17.93 -5.00 -14.57
C GLY A 160 -16.63 -5.62 -15.06
N LYS A 161 -16.38 -5.62 -16.37
CA LYS A 161 -15.14 -6.07 -17.00
C LYS A 161 -13.99 -5.12 -16.67
N GLY A 162 -12.86 -5.67 -16.28
CA GLY A 162 -11.66 -4.92 -15.93
C GLY A 162 -10.91 -5.55 -14.77
N VAL A 163 -9.94 -4.80 -14.27
CA VAL A 163 -9.13 -5.17 -13.11
C VAL A 163 -9.69 -4.45 -11.89
N ARG A 164 -9.88 -5.18 -10.78
CA ARG A 164 -10.45 -4.66 -9.54
C ARG A 164 -9.70 -5.19 -8.32
N TYR A 165 -9.84 -4.53 -7.18
CA TYR A 165 -9.39 -5.10 -5.91
C TYR A 165 -10.29 -6.27 -5.50
N GLU A 166 -9.75 -7.21 -4.74
CA GLU A 166 -10.57 -8.28 -4.15
C GLU A 166 -11.64 -7.66 -3.24
N GLY A 167 -12.90 -8.05 -3.43
CA GLY A 167 -14.04 -7.50 -2.71
C GLY A 167 -14.47 -6.08 -3.15
N GLU A 168 -13.87 -5.49 -4.20
CA GLU A 168 -14.29 -4.17 -4.69
C GLU A 168 -15.73 -4.19 -5.23
N GLN A 169 -16.60 -3.39 -4.61
CA GLN A 169 -17.99 -3.27 -5.03
C GLN A 169 -18.11 -2.27 -6.19
N ILE A 170 -18.39 -2.78 -7.39
CA ILE A 170 -18.62 -1.97 -8.58
C ILE A 170 -20.12 -1.75 -8.75
N ARG A 171 -20.57 -0.49 -8.71
CA ARG A 171 -21.96 -0.15 -8.98
C ARG A 171 -22.30 -0.49 -10.43
N ARG A 172 -23.23 -1.43 -10.61
CA ARG A 172 -23.74 -1.81 -11.93
C ARG A 172 -24.92 -0.93 -12.33
N LYS A 173 -24.91 -0.46 -13.57
CA LYS A 173 -26.02 0.22 -14.24
C LYS A 173 -26.61 -0.74 -15.27
N VAL A 174 -27.93 -0.77 -15.37
CA VAL A 174 -28.60 -1.54 -16.41
C VAL A 174 -28.40 -0.81 -17.73
N GLY A 175 -27.87 -1.50 -18.73
CA GLY A 175 -27.54 -0.93 -20.04
C GLY A 175 -28.73 -0.75 -20.99
N LYS A 176 -29.95 -0.64 -20.48
CA LYS A 176 -31.15 -0.52 -21.32
C LYS A 176 -31.69 0.90 -21.29
N THR A 177 -31.52 1.62 -22.40
CA THR A 177 -32.48 2.63 -22.84
C THR A 177 -33.51 1.88 -23.68
N GLY A 178 -34.72 1.68 -23.16
CA GLY A 178 -35.81 1.01 -23.88
C GLY A 178 -36.54 -0.08 -23.08
N LYS A 179 -37.38 0.33 -22.13
CA LYS A 179 -38.84 0.10 -22.18
C LYS A 179 -39.52 1.08 -21.22
#